data_AF-A0A8J5S4B8-F1
#
_entry.id   AF-A0A8J5S4B8-F1
#
_cell.length_a   1.000
_cell.length_b   1.000
_cell.length_c   1.000
_cell.angle_alpha   90.00
_cell.angle_beta   90.00
_cell.angle_gamma   90.00
#
_symmetry.space_group_name_H-M   'P 1'
#
loop_
_entity.id
_entity.type
_entity.pdbx_description
1 polymer ?
#
loop_
_entity_poly.entity_id
_entity_poly.type
_entity_poly.pdbx_seq_one_letter_code
_entity_poly.pdbx_strand_id
1 'polypeptide(L)'
;MREAENDTHDGKRKCEALWPIFRISHQRSRYIYDLYYRRKEISKELYEFCLDQGYADRNLIAKWKKPGYERLCCLRCIQTRDHNFATTCVCRVPKHLREEKVIECVHCGCRGCASGD
;
A
#
# COMPACT_ATOMS: atom_id res chain seq x y z
N MET A 1 -1.63 2.54 -14.86
CA MET A 1 -2.05 3.74 -14.10
C MET A 1 -3.04 4.54 -14.92
N ARG A 2 -2.69 5.00 -16.14
CA ARG A 2 -3.61 5.69 -17.04
C ARG A 2 -4.93 4.96 -17.31
N GLU A 3 -4.89 3.66 -17.55
CA GLU A 3 -6.11 2.85 -17.71
C GLU A 3 -7.01 2.94 -16.47
N ALA A 4 -6.45 2.70 -15.28
CA ALA A 4 -7.18 2.79 -14.02
C ALA A 4 -7.72 4.20 -13.72
N GLU A 5 -7.12 5.26 -14.27
CA GLU A 5 -7.62 6.64 -14.15
C GLU A 5 -8.77 6.92 -15.11
N ASN A 6 -8.77 6.29 -16.28
CA ASN A 6 -9.80 6.45 -17.31
C ASN A 6 -10.96 5.44 -17.17
N ASP A 7 -10.79 4.41 -16.35
CA ASP A 7 -11.79 3.37 -16.11
C ASP A 7 -13.09 3.97 -15.58
N THR A 8 -14.21 3.54 -16.16
CA THR A 8 -15.53 3.92 -15.67
C THR A 8 -15.74 3.44 -14.23
N HIS A 9 -16.53 4.22 -13.49
CA HIS A 9 -16.88 3.92 -12.10
C HIS A 9 -18.26 3.26 -11.98
N ASP A 10 -18.90 2.98 -13.11
CA ASP A 10 -20.23 2.39 -13.18
C ASP A 10 -20.27 1.04 -12.45
N GLY A 11 -21.24 0.90 -11.54
CA GLY A 11 -21.42 -0.30 -10.71
C GLY A 11 -20.43 -0.45 -9.55
N LYS A 12 -19.44 0.45 -9.39
CA LYS A 12 -18.49 0.43 -8.28
C LYS A 12 -18.96 1.34 -7.14
N ARG A 13 -18.64 0.96 -5.89
CA ARG A 13 -18.77 1.89 -4.76
C ARG A 13 -17.82 3.08 -4.97
N LYS A 14 -18.20 4.25 -4.46
CA LYS A 14 -17.37 5.48 -4.56
C LYS A 14 -15.92 5.26 -4.10
N CYS A 15 -15.71 4.45 -3.06
CA CYS A 15 -14.37 4.14 -2.56
C CYS A 15 -13.59 3.18 -3.47
N GLU A 16 -14.26 2.25 -4.15
CA GLU A 16 -13.65 1.20 -4.99
C GLU A 16 -13.03 1.74 -6.26
N ALA A 17 -13.55 2.86 -6.78
CA ALA A 17 -13.01 3.53 -7.96
C ALA A 17 -11.49 3.79 -7.85
N LEU A 18 -10.99 4.09 -6.64
CA LEU A 18 -9.58 4.42 -6.42
C LEU A 18 -8.71 3.22 -6.04
N TRP A 19 -9.29 2.07 -5.70
CA TRP A 19 -8.52 0.90 -5.24
C TRP A 19 -7.48 0.42 -6.28
N PRO A 20 -7.78 0.37 -7.59
CA PRO A 20 -6.79 0.00 -8.60
C PRO A 20 -5.57 0.94 -8.62
N ILE A 21 -5.77 2.24 -8.40
CA ILE A 21 -4.69 3.23 -8.36
C ILE A 21 -3.76 2.95 -7.17
N PHE A 22 -4.31 2.72 -5.99
CA PHE A 22 -3.52 2.34 -4.80
C PHE A 22 -2.76 1.02 -5.03
N ARG A 23 -3.39 0.02 -5.65
CA ARG A 23 -2.76 -1.26 -5.96
C ARG A 23 -1.58 -1.11 -6.91
N ILE A 24 -1.74 -0.35 -8.00
CA ILE A 24 -0.66 -0.09 -8.96
C ILE A 24 0.48 0.69 -8.30
N SER A 25 0.16 1.73 -7.52
CA SER A 25 1.17 2.52 -6.80
C SER A 25 1.98 1.67 -5.81
N HIS A 26 1.29 0.80 -5.06
CA HIS A 26 1.92 -0.16 -4.17
C HIS A 26 2.84 -1.13 -4.93
N GLN A 27 2.34 -1.75 -6.00
CA GLN A 27 3.11 -2.71 -6.82
C GLN A 27 4.35 -2.08 -7.43
N ARG A 28 4.23 -0.87 -8.00
CA ARG A 28 5.34 -0.12 -8.58
C ARG A 28 6.42 0.19 -7.54
N SER A 29 6.01 0.65 -6.36
CA SER A 29 6.93 0.93 -5.26
C SER A 29 7.59 -0.34 -4.73
N ARG A 30 6.83 -1.45 -4.65
CA ARG A 30 7.34 -2.74 -4.17
C ARG A 30 8.36 -3.35 -5.13
N TYR A 31 8.12 -3.22 -6.43
CA TYR A 31 9.06 -3.67 -7.46
C TYR A 31 10.43 -2.99 -7.30
N ILE A 32 10.45 -1.66 -7.20
CA ILE A 32 11.71 -0.91 -7.01
C ILE A 32 12.37 -1.26 -5.67
N TYR A 33 11.59 -1.41 -4.60
CA TYR A 33 12.10 -1.85 -3.30
C TYR A 33 12.77 -3.23 -3.38
N ASP A 34 12.13 -4.21 -4.03
CA ASP A 34 12.64 -5.56 -4.14
C ASP A 34 13.91 -5.62 -5.01
N LEU A 35 13.96 -4.86 -6.12
CA LEU A 35 15.16 -4.77 -6.97
C LEU A 35 16.38 -4.25 -6.21
N TYR A 36 16.21 -3.24 -5.35
CA TYR A 36 17.33 -2.64 -4.61
C TYR A 36 17.67 -3.39 -3.31
N TYR A 37 16.70 -3.65 -2.45
CA TYR A 37 16.95 -4.18 -1.10
C TYR A 37 17.03 -5.71 -1.04
N ARG A 38 16.30 -6.42 -1.89
CA ARG A 38 16.24 -7.90 -1.85
C ARG A 38 17.17 -8.52 -2.89
N ARG A 39 16.98 -8.18 -4.16
CA ARG A 39 17.72 -8.78 -5.29
C ARG A 39 19.07 -8.11 -5.55
N LYS A 40 19.21 -6.82 -5.18
CA LYS A 40 20.41 -6.00 -5.40
C LYS A 40 20.81 -5.91 -6.89
N GLU A 41 19.81 -5.79 -7.76
CA GLU A 41 19.97 -5.75 -9.23
C GLU A 41 20.17 -4.33 -9.78
N ILE A 42 19.88 -3.29 -8.99
CA ILE A 42 20.03 -1.89 -9.39
C ILE A 42 21.01 -1.15 -8.47
N SER A 43 21.73 -0.18 -9.03
CA SER A 43 22.65 0.65 -8.26
C SER A 43 21.91 1.63 -7.35
N LYS A 44 22.62 2.20 -6.37
CA LYS A 44 22.06 3.21 -5.46
C LYS A 44 21.63 4.46 -6.22
N GLU A 45 22.42 4.89 -7.20
CA GLU A 45 22.17 6.07 -8.02
C GLU A 45 20.85 5.90 -8.81
N LEU A 46 20.64 4.73 -9.43
CA LEU A 46 19.41 4.43 -10.14
C LEU A 46 18.21 4.36 -9.19
N TYR A 47 18.38 3.75 -8.02
CA TYR A 47 17.33 3.70 -6.99
C TYR A 47 16.91 5.11 -6.52
N GLU A 48 17.87 5.99 -6.24
CA GLU A 48 17.60 7.37 -5.83
C GLU A 48 16.93 8.17 -6.95
N PHE A 49 17.39 8.02 -8.19
CA PHE A 49 16.74 8.60 -9.36
C PHE A 49 15.27 8.15 -9.47
N CYS A 50 14.99 6.85 -9.30
CA CYS A 50 13.62 6.34 -9.34
C CYS A 50 12.71 6.95 -8.26
N LEU A 51 13.24 7.23 -7.07
CA LEU A 51 12.50 7.89 -6.00
C LEU A 51 12.23 9.36 -6.32
N ASP A 52 13.24 10.08 -6.83
CA ASP A 52 13.13 11.52 -7.10
C ASP A 52 12.21 11.82 -8.29
N GLN A 53 12.18 10.94 -9.28
CA GLN A 53 11.23 11.01 -10.40
C GLN A 53 9.83 10.48 -10.06
N GLY A 54 9.59 10.03 -8.82
CA GLY A 54 8.28 9.57 -8.36
C GLY A 54 7.85 8.19 -8.88
N TYR A 55 8.79 7.36 -9.37
CA TYR A 55 8.50 5.98 -9.75
C TYR A 55 8.21 5.10 -8.52
N ALA A 56 8.69 5.45 -7.33
CA ALA A 56 8.34 4.76 -6.09
C ALA A 56 8.04 5.75 -4.95
N ASP A 57 7.19 5.33 -4.02
CA ASP A 57 6.84 6.11 -2.84
C ASP A 57 7.91 5.95 -1.74
N ARG A 58 8.71 7.01 -1.56
CA ARG A 58 9.77 7.10 -0.54
C ARG A 58 9.24 6.86 0.88
N ASN A 59 8.06 7.40 1.20
CA ASN A 59 7.48 7.32 2.53
C ASN A 59 6.95 5.93 2.82
N LEU A 60 6.30 5.30 1.85
CA LEU A 60 5.83 3.92 1.98
C LEU A 60 7.00 2.94 2.14
N ILE A 61 8.05 3.09 1.33
CA ILE A 61 9.28 2.28 1.44
C ILE A 61 9.93 2.46 2.82
N ALA A 62 9.99 3.69 3.34
CA ALA A 62 10.52 3.94 4.67
C ALA A 62 9.75 3.18 5.76
N LYS A 63 8.44 2.97 5.59
CA LYS A 63 7.64 2.13 6.50
C LYS A 63 7.96 0.65 6.36
N TRP A 64 8.14 0.12 5.15
CA TRP A 64 8.45 -1.30 4.95
C TRP A 64 9.76 -1.76 5.60
N LYS A 65 10.68 -0.83 5.87
CA LYS A 65 11.93 -1.10 6.62
C LYS A 65 11.73 -1.23 8.13
N LYS A 66 10.57 -0.82 8.66
CA LYS A 66 10.28 -0.89 10.10
C LYS A 66 9.63 -2.24 10.43
N PRO A 67 10.00 -2.86 11.57
CA PRO A 67 9.39 -4.12 12.00
C PRO A 67 7.88 -3.97 12.15
N GLY A 68 7.13 -4.96 11.67
CA GLY A 68 5.67 -5.00 11.70
C GLY A 68 4.97 -4.25 10.56
N TYR A 69 5.71 -3.58 9.66
CA TYR A 69 5.16 -2.85 8.51
C TYR A 69 5.63 -3.37 7.16
N GLU A 70 6.39 -4.46 7.11
CA GLU A 70 6.99 -5.09 5.92
C GLU A 70 5.97 -5.37 4.79
N ARG A 71 4.69 -5.55 5.14
CA ARG A 71 3.57 -5.81 4.21
C ARG A 71 2.53 -4.69 4.15
N LEU A 72 2.83 -3.51 4.69
CA LEU A 72 1.91 -2.37 4.75
C LEU A 72 1.35 -2.02 3.36
N CYS A 73 0.03 -1.90 3.24
CA CYS A 73 -0.66 -1.66 1.96
C CYS A 73 -0.54 -0.20 1.47
N CYS A 74 -0.77 0.79 2.32
CA CYS A 74 -0.64 2.21 1.99
C CYS A 74 -0.49 3.06 3.27
N LEU A 75 -0.07 4.32 3.12
CA LEU A 75 0.13 5.23 4.25
C LEU A 75 -1.18 5.65 4.94
N ARG A 76 -2.29 5.74 4.21
CA ARG A 76 -3.61 6.07 4.79
C ARG A 76 -4.03 5.07 5.86
N CYS A 77 -3.72 3.78 5.68
CA CYS A 77 -4.14 2.74 6.62
C CYS A 77 -3.46 2.80 8.00
N ILE A 78 -2.45 3.64 8.16
CA ILE A 78 -1.74 3.87 9.44
C ILE A 78 -1.87 5.30 9.94
N GLN A 79 -2.60 6.15 9.21
CA GLN A 79 -2.75 7.55 9.53
C GLN A 79 -3.95 7.75 10.47
N THR A 80 -3.67 8.01 11.75
CA THR A 80 -4.70 8.08 12.80
C THR A 80 -5.74 9.18 12.54
N ARG A 81 -5.33 10.34 12.04
CA ARG A 81 -6.25 11.44 11.67
C ARG A 81 -7.26 11.11 10.57
N ASP A 82 -7.02 10.06 9.79
CA ASP A 82 -7.91 9.65 8.70
C ASP A 82 -9.02 8.69 9.20
N HIS A 83 -9.07 8.40 10.51
CA HIS A 83 -10.02 7.49 11.17
C HIS A 83 -10.72 8.16 12.36
N ASN A 84 -12.03 7.92 12.52
CA ASN A 84 -12.86 8.58 13.53
C ASN A 84 -12.37 8.42 14.98
N PHE A 85 -11.81 7.25 15.32
CA PHE A 85 -11.34 6.93 16.66
C PHE A 85 -9.83 7.06 16.82
N ALA A 86 -9.16 7.76 15.89
CA ALA A 86 -7.71 7.95 15.89
C ALA A 86 -6.89 6.65 15.92
N THR A 87 -7.42 5.57 15.33
CA THR A 87 -6.78 4.26 15.25
C THR A 87 -6.22 3.97 13.85
N THR A 88 -5.73 2.75 13.62
CA THR A 88 -5.32 2.27 12.29
C THR A 88 -6.46 1.53 11.60
N CYS A 89 -6.35 1.34 10.29
CA CYS A 89 -7.37 0.63 9.52
C CYS A 89 -7.47 -0.85 9.94
N VAL A 90 -8.66 -1.43 9.88
CA VAL A 90 -8.92 -2.86 10.16
C VAL A 90 -8.02 -3.81 9.36
N CYS A 91 -7.55 -3.41 8.17
CA CYS A 91 -6.60 -4.23 7.41
C CYS A 91 -5.22 -4.38 8.06
N ARG A 92 -4.91 -3.64 9.13
CA ARG A 92 -3.71 -3.79 9.96
C ARG A 92 -3.88 -4.79 11.10
N VAL A 93 -5.11 -5.23 11.38
CA VAL A 93 -5.38 -6.23 12.42
C VAL A 93 -5.04 -7.63 11.88
N PRO A 94 -4.23 -8.43 12.60
CA PRO A 94 -3.93 -9.80 12.20
C PRO A 94 -5.19 -10.65 12.00
N LYS A 95 -5.22 -11.52 10.99
CA LYS A 95 -6.33 -12.43 10.64
C LYS A 95 -6.83 -13.23 11.84
N HIS A 96 -5.92 -13.73 12.67
CA HIS A 96 -6.26 -14.55 13.82
C HIS A 96 -6.91 -13.77 14.98
N LEU A 97 -6.86 -12.43 14.94
CA LEU A 97 -7.48 -11.54 15.92
C LEU A 97 -8.75 -10.87 15.37
N ARG A 98 -9.13 -11.15 14.11
CA ARG A 98 -10.31 -10.57 13.48
C ARG A 98 -11.54 -11.45 13.68
N GLU A 99 -12.65 -10.81 14.02
CA GLU A 99 -13.97 -11.46 13.99
C GLU A 99 -14.39 -11.77 12.54
N GLU A 100 -14.20 -10.81 11.63
CA GLU A 100 -14.48 -10.97 10.20
C GLU A 100 -13.31 -11.59 9.44
N LYS A 101 -13.57 -12.73 8.79
CA LYS A 101 -12.55 -13.44 7.98
C LYS A 101 -12.22 -12.74 6.66
N VAL A 102 -13.19 -12.04 6.07
CA VAL A 102 -13.03 -11.32 4.82
C VAL A 102 -13.29 -9.85 5.09
N ILE A 103 -12.29 -9.01 4.81
CA ILE A 103 -12.39 -7.56 4.92
C ILE A 103 -11.94 -6.95 3.62
N GLU A 104 -12.44 -5.75 3.32
CA GLU A 104 -11.92 -4.90 2.25
C GLU A 104 -11.78 -3.49 2.80
N CYS A 105 -10.53 -3.03 2.92
CA CYS A 105 -10.24 -1.68 3.37
C CYS A 105 -10.89 -0.64 2.46
N VAL A 106 -11.66 0.28 3.04
CA VAL A 106 -12.30 1.37 2.31
C VAL A 106 -11.31 2.27 1.57
N HIS A 107 -10.07 2.41 2.04
CA HIS A 107 -9.09 3.30 1.42
C HIS A 107 -8.40 2.72 0.18
N CYS A 108 -8.10 1.42 0.17
CA CYS A 108 -7.24 0.82 -0.86
C CYS A 108 -7.63 -0.60 -1.27
N GLY A 109 -8.74 -1.15 -0.75
CA GLY A 109 -9.19 -2.51 -1.04
C GLY A 109 -8.33 -3.62 -0.40
N CYS A 110 -7.44 -3.29 0.54
CA CYS A 110 -6.60 -4.27 1.21
C CYS A 110 -7.41 -5.27 2.06
N ARG A 111 -7.04 -6.55 2.00
CA ARG A 111 -7.67 -7.67 2.73
C ARG A 111 -6.89 -8.14 3.98
N GLY A 112 -5.80 -7.43 4.29
CA GLY A 112 -4.87 -7.77 5.36
C GLY A 112 -3.44 -7.39 4.98
N CYS A 113 -2.84 -6.51 5.77
CA CYS A 113 -1.48 -6.01 5.60
C CYS A 113 -0.68 -6.04 6.91
N ALA A 114 -1.17 -6.77 7.93
CA ALA A 114 -0.35 -7.13 9.07
C ALA A 114 0.80 -8.03 8.61
N SER A 115 2.00 -7.81 9.13
CA SER A 115 3.17 -8.59 8.69
C SER A 115 3.20 -10.02 9.23
N GLY A 116 2.51 -10.29 10.34
CA GLY A 116 2.39 -11.61 10.95
C GLY A 116 1.24 -12.49 10.42
N ASP A 117 0.59 -12.08 9.33
CA ASP A 117 -0.54 -12.77 8.66
C ASP A 117 -0.16 -13.70 7.51
#